data_AF-A0A2S4Z859-F1
#
_entry.id   AF-A0A2S4Z859-F1
#
_cell.length_a   1.000
_cell.length_b   1.000
_cell.length_c   1.000
_cell.angle_alpha   90.00
_cell.angle_beta   90.00
_cell.angle_gamma   90.00
#
_symmetry.space_group_name_H-M   'P 1'
#
loop_
_entity.id
_entity.type
_entity.pdbx_description
1 polymer ?
#
loop_
_entity_poly.entity_id
_entity_poly.type
_entity_poly.pdbx_seq_one_letter_code
_entity_poly.pdbx_strand_id
1 'polypeptide(L)'
;MIIDIHGHLSPPEAAERFPMPPSLTDVDGMLAARAEAGIDLTVIGSPVGAGAMARVPGVDNYAQPRDRLRRFHDWMSGLIRRFPDQLRGYVYANPFGDDDHLEGVRETLADPAFVGLITTSSVHGELLGSPRADSFFALAAEAGVPVLVHAPAEPVGTERVDETGFVEQIGRFGDVTMGMAMIAFAGWLDKYPGLRLIGATGGGAMALLPERLQTAA
;
A
#
# COMPACT_ATOMS: atom_id res chain seq x y z
N MET A 1 15.09 19.14 -3.14
CA MET A 1 13.78 18.61 -2.72
C MET A 1 13.94 17.14 -2.36
N ILE A 2 13.69 16.79 -1.11
CA ILE A 2 13.68 15.42 -0.57
C ILE A 2 12.22 14.99 -0.43
N ILE A 3 11.87 13.84 -0.99
CA ILE A 3 10.52 13.28 -0.95
C ILE A 3 10.55 11.97 -0.15
N ASP A 4 9.77 11.90 0.91
CA ASP A 4 9.43 10.65 1.59
C ASP A 4 8.27 9.98 0.84
N ILE A 5 8.54 8.84 0.20
CA ILE A 5 7.56 8.14 -0.63
C ILE A 5 6.76 7.10 0.14
N HIS A 6 6.92 6.99 1.46
CA HIS A 6 6.30 5.95 2.27
C HIS A 6 5.86 6.50 3.64
N GLY A 7 4.83 7.36 3.62
CA GLY A 7 4.15 7.84 4.82
C GLY A 7 2.80 7.16 5.07
N HIS A 8 2.37 7.14 6.33
CA HIS A 8 1.04 6.69 6.73
C HIS A 8 0.38 7.71 7.65
N LEU A 9 -0.90 7.95 7.42
CA LEU A 9 -1.78 8.71 8.30
C LEU A 9 -3.17 8.08 8.27
N SER A 10 -3.89 8.21 9.37
CA SER A 10 -5.22 7.66 9.58
C SER A 10 -6.21 8.75 10.00
N PRO A 11 -7.49 8.63 9.62
CA PRO A 11 -8.54 9.48 10.17
C PRO A 11 -8.56 9.39 11.70
N PRO A 12 -8.74 10.50 12.44
CA PRO A 12 -8.83 10.47 13.90
C PRO A 12 -9.85 9.46 14.44
N GLU A 13 -10.99 9.32 13.76
CA GLU A 13 -12.06 8.38 14.12
C GLU A 13 -11.63 6.91 13.98
N ALA A 14 -10.60 6.62 13.18
CA ALA A 14 -10.07 5.26 13.06
C ALA A 14 -9.39 4.81 14.36
N ALA A 15 -8.80 5.74 15.13
CA ALA A 15 -8.17 5.43 16.42
C ALA A 15 -9.21 5.07 17.51
N GLU A 16 -10.48 5.43 17.33
CA GLU A 16 -11.57 4.99 18.23
C GLU A 16 -11.94 3.53 17.99
N ARG A 17 -11.68 3.01 16.79
CA ARG A 17 -12.12 1.68 16.35
C ARG A 17 -11.00 0.65 16.31
N PHE A 18 -9.77 1.06 16.06
CA PHE A 18 -8.66 0.15 15.80
C PHE A 18 -7.42 0.51 16.62
N PRO A 19 -6.65 -0.50 17.08
CA PRO A 19 -5.38 -0.26 17.74
C PRO A 19 -4.39 0.34 16.73
N MET A 20 -3.82 1.49 17.05
CA MET A 20 -2.77 2.12 16.24
C MET A 20 -1.86 3.04 17.06
N PRO A 21 -0.62 3.29 16.58
CA PRO A 21 0.25 4.29 17.20
C PRO A 21 -0.36 5.69 17.13
N PRO A 22 -0.24 6.52 18.19
CA PRO A 22 -0.75 7.89 18.18
C PRO A 22 -0.19 8.77 17.06
N SER A 23 1.03 8.47 16.60
CA SER A 23 1.66 9.20 15.49
C SER A 23 0.90 9.11 14.17
N LEU A 24 0.03 8.11 13.98
CA LEU A 24 -0.76 7.97 12.75
C LEU A 24 -1.91 8.98 12.66
N THR A 25 -2.30 9.61 13.77
CA THR A 25 -3.34 10.65 13.78
C THR A 25 -2.78 12.05 14.09
N ASP A 26 -1.51 12.15 14.48
CA ASP A 26 -0.81 13.40 14.73
C ASP A 26 -0.16 13.98 13.46
N VAL A 27 -0.99 14.62 12.64
CA VAL A 27 -0.54 15.24 11.38
C VAL A 27 0.52 16.32 11.63
N ASP A 28 0.26 17.22 12.57
CA ASP A 28 1.12 18.38 12.82
C ASP A 28 2.48 17.93 13.36
N GLY A 29 2.50 16.97 14.29
CA GLY A 29 3.74 16.38 14.80
C GLY A 29 4.53 15.65 13.72
N MET A 30 3.85 14.88 12.86
CA MET A 30 4.48 14.20 11.72
C MET A 30 5.12 15.20 10.73
N LEU A 31 4.43 16.29 10.38
CA LEU A 31 4.96 17.32 9.49
C LEU A 31 6.13 18.08 10.12
N ALA A 32 6.03 18.42 11.41
CA ALA A 32 7.11 19.08 12.14
C ALA A 32 8.39 18.22 12.18
N ALA A 33 8.25 16.92 12.50
CA ALA A 33 9.39 15.99 12.52
C ALA A 33 10.05 15.84 11.13
N ARG A 34 9.25 15.85 10.06
CA ARG A 34 9.76 15.79 8.69
C ARG A 34 10.49 17.06 8.26
N ALA A 35 9.96 18.23 8.61
CA ALA A 35 10.62 19.50 8.37
C ALA A 35 11.98 19.56 9.08
N GLU A 36 12.06 19.09 10.33
CA GLU A 36 13.32 18.99 11.08
C GLU A 36 14.32 18.05 10.41
N ALA A 37 13.84 16.94 9.83
CA ALA A 37 14.66 16.00 9.06
C ALA A 37 15.02 16.49 7.63
N GLY A 38 14.53 17.66 7.21
CA GLY A 38 14.76 18.20 5.86
C GLY A 38 13.95 17.51 4.75
N ILE A 39 12.84 16.87 5.09
CA ILE A 39 11.91 16.26 4.13
C ILE A 39 10.90 17.34 3.68
N ASP A 40 10.87 17.61 2.38
CA ASP A 40 10.02 18.66 1.81
C ASP A 40 8.59 18.18 1.56
N LEU A 41 8.42 16.92 1.13
CA LEU A 41 7.13 16.34 0.76
C LEU A 41 7.05 14.88 1.18
N THR A 42 5.85 14.46 1.59
CA THR A 42 5.56 13.04 1.83
C THR A 42 4.36 12.55 1.07
N VAL A 43 4.49 11.38 0.46
CA VAL A 43 3.38 10.63 -0.11
C VAL A 43 2.81 9.71 0.96
N ILE A 44 1.56 9.96 1.37
CA ILE A 44 0.84 9.17 2.36
C ILE A 44 -0.10 8.16 1.70
N GLY A 45 -0.26 7.00 2.30
CA GLY A 45 -1.23 6.00 1.86
C GLY A 45 -1.54 4.99 2.95
N SER A 46 -2.53 4.14 2.73
CA SER A 46 -2.83 3.00 3.60
C SER A 46 -2.86 1.72 2.75
N PRO A 47 -2.04 0.71 3.07
CA PRO A 47 -2.05 -0.57 2.37
C PRO A 47 -3.30 -1.40 2.71
N VAL A 48 -4.14 -0.93 3.62
CA VAL A 48 -5.38 -1.60 4.02
C VAL A 48 -6.59 -0.70 3.81
N GLY A 49 -6.45 0.34 2.97
CA GLY A 49 -7.50 1.33 2.75
C GLY A 49 -8.03 1.90 4.06
N ALA A 50 -9.36 1.86 4.25
CA ALA A 50 -10.05 2.30 5.45
C ALA A 50 -10.02 1.27 6.62
N GLY A 51 -9.18 0.23 6.51
CA GLY A 51 -8.98 -0.83 7.50
C GLY A 51 -7.90 -0.50 8.54
N ALA A 52 -7.35 -1.54 9.15
CA ALA A 52 -6.34 -1.46 10.20
C ALA A 52 -5.11 -2.29 9.85
N MET A 53 -3.92 -1.77 10.13
CA MET A 53 -2.65 -2.47 9.89
C MET A 53 -2.33 -3.47 11.02
N ALA A 54 -3.34 -4.25 11.41
CA ALA A 54 -3.27 -5.24 12.48
C ALA A 54 -4.36 -6.31 12.28
N ARG A 55 -4.15 -7.48 12.88
CA ARG A 55 -5.18 -8.52 13.00
C ARG A 55 -6.23 -8.07 14.00
N VAL A 56 -7.41 -7.71 13.51
CA VAL A 56 -8.56 -7.36 14.36
C VAL A 56 -9.66 -8.41 14.14
N PRO A 57 -10.06 -9.16 15.17
CA PRO A 57 -11.09 -10.20 15.03
C PRO A 57 -12.38 -9.67 14.40
N GLY A 58 -12.85 -10.36 13.36
CA GLY A 58 -14.08 -9.99 12.64
C GLY A 58 -13.94 -8.80 11.69
N VAL A 59 -12.73 -8.29 11.47
CA VAL A 59 -12.46 -7.21 10.52
C VAL A 59 -11.70 -7.78 9.33
N ASP A 60 -12.34 -7.70 8.16
CA ASP A 60 -11.68 -7.94 6.90
C ASP A 60 -11.10 -6.62 6.38
N ASN A 61 -9.77 -6.53 6.33
CA ASN A 61 -9.05 -5.35 5.86
C ASN A 61 -9.08 -5.18 4.34
N TYR A 62 -9.46 -6.21 3.58
CA TYR A 62 -9.43 -6.21 2.12
C TYR A 62 -10.83 -6.09 1.52
N ALA A 63 -11.88 -6.41 2.29
CA ALA A 63 -13.26 -6.06 1.99
C ALA A 63 -13.51 -4.56 2.24
N GLN A 64 -13.38 -3.76 1.17
CA GLN A 64 -13.50 -2.31 1.20
C GLN A 64 -14.68 -1.88 0.31
N PRO A 65 -15.91 -1.81 0.83
CA PRO A 65 -17.04 -1.25 0.09
C PRO A 65 -16.68 0.12 -0.51
N ARG A 66 -17.04 0.34 -1.78
CA ARG A 66 -16.65 1.52 -2.55
C ARG A 66 -16.96 2.84 -1.84
N ASP A 67 -18.10 2.93 -1.16
CA ASP A 67 -18.50 4.11 -0.40
C ASP A 67 -17.59 4.38 0.81
N ARG A 68 -17.18 3.32 1.52
CA ARG A 68 -16.24 3.40 2.65
C ARG A 68 -14.86 3.82 2.18
N LEU A 69 -14.39 3.22 1.09
CA LEU A 69 -13.08 3.53 0.54
C LEU A 69 -13.02 4.97 0.03
N ARG A 70 -14.07 5.40 -0.71
CA ARG A 70 -14.19 6.78 -1.18
C ARG A 70 -14.18 7.78 -0.03
N ARG A 71 -14.91 7.53 1.07
CA ARG A 71 -14.85 8.41 2.27
C ARG A 71 -13.45 8.53 2.85
N PHE A 72 -12.68 7.44 2.86
CA PHE A 72 -11.30 7.45 3.34
C PHE A 72 -10.41 8.31 2.43
N HIS A 73 -10.54 8.17 1.10
CA HIS A 73 -9.79 9.00 0.15
C HIS A 73 -10.27 10.45 0.13
N ASP A 74 -11.56 10.72 0.31
CA ASP A 74 -12.11 12.08 0.45
C ASP A 74 -11.48 12.79 1.66
N TRP A 75 -11.34 12.09 2.79
CA TRP A 75 -10.62 12.59 3.97
C TRP A 75 -9.14 12.85 3.67
N MET A 76 -8.43 11.90 3.04
CA MET A 76 -7.03 12.07 2.66
C MET A 76 -6.84 13.28 1.74
N SER A 77 -7.70 13.43 0.73
CA SER A 77 -7.66 14.53 -0.21
C SER A 77 -7.94 15.87 0.49
N GLY A 78 -8.92 15.91 1.41
CA GLY A 78 -9.17 17.07 2.27
C GLY A 78 -7.95 17.44 3.12
N LEU A 79 -7.24 16.45 3.66
CA LEU A 79 -6.01 16.66 4.42
C LEU A 79 -4.87 17.19 3.53
N ILE A 80 -4.66 16.59 2.37
CA ILE A 80 -3.63 16.99 1.40
C ILE A 80 -3.86 18.44 0.94
N ARG A 81 -5.12 18.85 0.71
CA ARG A 81 -5.45 20.23 0.36
C ARG A 81 -5.11 21.26 1.45
N ARG A 82 -5.03 20.84 2.72
CA ARG A 82 -4.57 21.71 3.82
C ARG A 82 -3.05 21.89 3.82
N PHE A 83 -2.31 20.92 3.28
CA PHE A 83 -0.85 20.92 3.23
C PHE A 83 -0.32 20.56 1.83
N PRO A 84 -0.71 21.30 0.78
CA PRO A 84 -0.49 20.90 -0.61
C PRO A 84 0.98 21.00 -1.06
N ASP A 85 1.85 21.63 -0.28
CA ASP A 85 3.29 21.65 -0.58
C ASP A 85 4.06 20.54 0.16
N GLN A 86 3.42 19.91 1.16
CA GLN A 86 4.06 18.92 2.05
C GLN A 86 3.47 17.52 1.91
N LEU A 87 2.27 17.36 1.37
CA LEU A 87 1.59 16.06 1.25
C LEU A 87 1.11 15.75 -0.17
N ARG A 88 1.22 14.48 -0.54
CA ARG A 88 0.51 13.83 -1.66
C ARG A 88 -0.03 12.48 -1.21
N GLY A 89 -0.92 11.88 -1.98
CA GLY A 89 -1.58 10.63 -1.63
C GLY A 89 -1.28 9.47 -2.58
N TYR A 90 -1.35 8.25 -2.08
CA TYR A 90 -1.62 7.06 -2.86
C TYR A 90 -3.08 6.65 -2.72
N VAL A 91 -3.72 6.27 -3.83
CA VAL A 91 -5.04 5.61 -3.79
C VAL A 91 -4.84 4.15 -3.42
N TYR A 92 -5.58 3.67 -2.43
CA TYR A 92 -5.57 2.25 -2.10
C TYR A 92 -6.33 1.48 -3.18
N ALA A 93 -5.73 0.40 -3.66
CA ALA A 93 -6.37 -0.52 -4.58
C ALA A 93 -6.17 -1.95 -4.08
N ASN A 94 -7.26 -2.69 -3.91
CA ASN A 94 -7.22 -4.13 -3.76
C ASN A 94 -6.78 -4.75 -5.10
N PRO A 95 -5.69 -5.51 -5.16
CA PRO A 95 -5.17 -6.08 -6.40
C PRO A 95 -6.10 -7.14 -7.00
N PHE A 96 -7.03 -7.68 -6.23
CA PHE A 96 -8.05 -8.63 -6.67
C PHE A 96 -9.47 -8.06 -6.60
N GLY A 97 -9.58 -6.73 -6.57
CA GLY A 97 -10.87 -6.03 -6.61
C GLY A 97 -11.63 -6.32 -7.90
N ASP A 98 -12.96 -6.27 -7.81
CA ASP A 98 -13.84 -6.38 -8.96
C ASP A 98 -13.89 -5.08 -9.78
N ASP A 99 -14.67 -5.08 -10.85
CA ASP A 99 -14.80 -3.93 -11.75
C ASP A 99 -15.35 -2.69 -11.03
N ASP A 100 -16.26 -2.83 -10.06
CA ASP A 100 -16.80 -1.69 -9.30
C ASP A 100 -15.73 -1.06 -8.41
N HIS A 101 -14.93 -1.89 -7.73
CA HIS A 101 -13.79 -1.44 -6.94
C HIS A 101 -12.76 -0.71 -7.82
N LEU A 102 -12.36 -1.30 -8.94
CA LEU A 102 -11.34 -0.72 -9.83
C LEU A 102 -11.83 0.58 -10.51
N GLU A 103 -13.11 0.68 -10.85
CA GLU A 103 -13.69 1.95 -11.32
C GLU A 103 -13.65 3.04 -10.24
N GLY A 104 -13.98 2.69 -8.99
CA GLY A 104 -13.83 3.63 -7.86
C GLY A 104 -12.38 4.09 -7.64
N VAL A 105 -11.40 3.20 -7.84
CA VAL A 105 -9.97 3.56 -7.81
C VAL A 105 -9.63 4.54 -8.93
N ARG A 106 -10.11 4.30 -10.15
CA ARG A 106 -9.89 5.17 -11.32
C ARG A 106 -10.46 6.57 -11.09
N GLU A 107 -11.70 6.67 -10.60
CA GLU A 107 -12.34 7.94 -10.25
C GLU A 107 -11.54 8.72 -9.20
N THR A 108 -11.08 8.03 -8.14
CA THR A 108 -10.31 8.65 -7.06
C THR A 108 -8.95 9.16 -7.56
N LEU A 109 -8.31 8.40 -8.45
CA LEU A 109 -7.00 8.74 -9.01
C LEU A 109 -7.05 9.98 -9.92
N ALA A 110 -8.23 10.40 -10.38
CA ALA A 110 -8.40 11.64 -11.13
C ALA A 110 -8.22 12.91 -10.27
N ASP A 111 -8.27 12.80 -8.93
CA ASP A 111 -7.98 13.91 -8.03
C ASP A 111 -6.46 14.14 -7.95
N PRO A 112 -5.96 15.36 -8.26
CA PRO A 112 -4.53 15.67 -8.29
C PRO A 112 -3.83 15.57 -6.92
N ALA A 113 -4.58 15.40 -5.83
CA ALA A 113 -4.01 15.04 -4.53
C ALA A 113 -3.25 13.70 -4.57
N PHE A 114 -3.66 12.78 -5.44
CA PHE A 114 -3.08 11.45 -5.55
C PHE A 114 -2.09 11.33 -6.71
N VAL A 115 -0.96 10.68 -6.46
CA VAL A 115 0.16 10.57 -7.39
C VAL A 115 0.53 9.12 -7.71
N GLY A 116 -0.23 8.16 -7.19
CA GLY A 116 0.01 6.74 -7.40
C GLY A 116 -1.00 5.86 -6.68
N LEU A 117 -0.71 4.57 -6.70
CA LEU A 117 -1.48 3.54 -6.02
C LEU A 117 -0.68 2.95 -4.86
N ILE A 118 -1.38 2.45 -3.85
CA ILE A 118 -0.83 1.57 -2.82
C ILE A 118 -1.66 0.29 -2.76
N THR A 119 -0.99 -0.85 -2.76
CA THR A 119 -1.59 -2.19 -2.71
C THR A 119 -0.84 -3.06 -1.72
N THR A 120 -1.38 -4.23 -1.39
CA THR A 120 -0.66 -5.24 -0.62
C THR A 120 0.02 -6.27 -1.50
N SER A 121 1.13 -6.83 -1.03
CA SER A 121 1.88 -7.93 -1.66
C SER A 121 1.13 -9.26 -1.62
N SER A 122 0.15 -9.40 -0.74
CA SER A 122 -0.82 -10.49 -0.72
C SER A 122 -2.18 -10.05 -0.16
N VAL A 123 -3.23 -10.78 -0.50
CA VAL A 123 -4.60 -10.60 0.03
C VAL A 123 -5.15 -11.98 0.39
N HIS A 124 -5.53 -12.17 1.66
CA HIS A 124 -5.93 -13.50 2.19
C HIS A 124 -4.94 -14.62 1.84
N GLY A 125 -3.64 -14.30 1.80
CA GLY A 125 -2.56 -15.23 1.46
C GLY A 125 -2.37 -15.49 -0.04
N GLU A 126 -3.23 -14.95 -0.91
CA GLU A 126 -3.02 -15.01 -2.36
C GLU A 126 -2.01 -13.93 -2.79
N LEU A 127 -0.95 -14.35 -3.48
CA LEU A 127 0.15 -13.49 -3.92
C LEU A 127 -0.14 -12.85 -5.29
N LEU A 128 0.52 -11.72 -5.56
CA LEU A 128 0.35 -10.93 -6.79
C LEU A 128 0.83 -11.59 -8.09
N GLY A 129 1.32 -12.83 -8.05
CA GLY A 129 1.54 -13.63 -9.27
C GLY A 129 0.25 -14.24 -9.83
N SER A 130 -0.87 -14.16 -9.10
CA SER A 130 -2.16 -14.70 -9.53
C SER A 130 -2.70 -13.96 -10.77
N PRO A 131 -3.25 -14.68 -11.77
CA PRO A 131 -3.95 -14.07 -12.90
C PRO A 131 -5.11 -13.15 -12.51
N ARG A 132 -5.63 -13.27 -11.29
CA ARG A 132 -6.67 -12.35 -10.77
C ARG A 132 -6.17 -10.91 -10.59
N ALA A 133 -4.86 -10.70 -10.51
CA ALA A 133 -4.26 -9.36 -10.44
C ALA A 133 -4.22 -8.64 -11.80
N ASP A 134 -4.64 -9.31 -12.89
CA ASP A 134 -4.49 -8.77 -14.24
C ASP A 134 -5.17 -7.42 -14.44
N SER A 135 -6.46 -7.32 -14.07
CA SER A 135 -7.23 -6.08 -14.21
C SER A 135 -6.64 -4.93 -13.39
N PHE A 136 -6.06 -5.23 -12.23
CA PHE A 136 -5.37 -4.24 -11.41
C PHE A 136 -4.09 -3.73 -12.09
N PHE A 137 -3.22 -4.64 -12.58
CA PHE A 137 -1.99 -4.23 -13.27
C PHE A 137 -2.28 -3.52 -14.60
N ALA A 138 -3.33 -3.92 -15.32
CA ALA A 138 -3.82 -3.22 -16.49
C ALA A 138 -4.21 -1.78 -16.16
N LEU A 139 -5.01 -1.57 -15.10
CA LEU A 139 -5.38 -0.22 -14.63
C LEU A 139 -4.16 0.60 -14.24
N ALA A 140 -3.23 0.03 -13.46
CA ALA A 140 -2.03 0.73 -13.02
C ALA A 140 -1.15 1.16 -14.20
N ALA A 141 -1.02 0.30 -15.21
CA ALA A 141 -0.26 0.59 -16.42
C ALA A 141 -0.96 1.64 -17.32
N GLU A 142 -2.28 1.56 -17.47
CA GLU A 142 -3.10 2.54 -18.20
C GLU A 142 -3.02 3.92 -17.55
N ALA A 143 -3.21 3.98 -16.23
CA ALA A 143 -3.10 5.22 -15.46
C ALA A 143 -1.69 5.82 -15.53
N GLY A 144 -0.68 4.98 -15.77
CA GLY A 144 0.70 5.41 -15.88
C GLY A 144 1.17 6.08 -14.60
N VAL A 145 0.84 5.55 -13.43
CA VAL A 145 1.27 6.03 -12.10
C VAL A 145 2.07 4.94 -11.36
N PRO A 146 2.94 5.28 -10.39
CA PRO A 146 3.63 4.27 -9.58
C PRO A 146 2.67 3.52 -8.65
N VAL A 147 2.99 2.26 -8.36
CA VAL A 147 2.32 1.40 -7.37
C VAL A 147 3.28 1.07 -6.24
N LEU A 148 2.99 1.53 -5.02
CA LEU A 148 3.65 1.07 -3.81
C LEU A 148 3.06 -0.29 -3.39
N VAL A 149 3.87 -1.34 -3.51
CA VAL A 149 3.55 -2.70 -3.04
C VAL A 149 4.02 -2.82 -1.60
N HIS A 150 3.06 -2.89 -0.69
CA HIS A 150 3.29 -2.90 0.75
C HIS A 150 2.95 -4.25 1.36
N ALA A 151 3.50 -4.59 2.52
CA ALA A 151 3.06 -5.78 3.23
C ALA A 151 1.57 -5.69 3.64
N PRO A 152 0.85 -6.81 3.74
CA PRO A 152 -0.49 -6.87 4.32
C PRO A 152 -0.48 -6.73 5.85
N ALA A 153 -1.67 -6.49 6.43
CA ALA A 153 -1.87 -6.63 7.88
C ALA A 153 -1.64 -8.07 8.37
N GLU A 154 -1.83 -9.04 7.47
CA GLU A 154 -1.73 -10.48 7.72
C GLU A 154 -0.77 -11.13 6.72
N PRO A 155 0.55 -11.06 6.96
CA PRO A 155 1.55 -11.62 6.05
C PRO A 155 1.44 -13.14 5.93
N VAL A 156 1.67 -13.68 4.73
CA VAL A 156 1.78 -15.12 4.47
C VAL A 156 2.85 -15.73 5.38
N GLY A 157 2.55 -16.90 5.96
CA GLY A 157 3.48 -17.62 6.83
C GLY A 157 3.49 -17.15 8.27
N THR A 158 2.58 -16.25 8.65
CA THR A 158 2.42 -15.77 10.04
C THR A 158 1.14 -16.28 10.70
N GLU A 159 0.41 -17.22 10.10
CA GLU A 159 -0.89 -17.73 10.56
C GLU A 159 -0.80 -18.46 11.90
N ARG A 160 0.39 -18.89 12.28
CA ARG A 160 0.70 -19.59 13.55
C ARG A 160 1.62 -18.78 14.47
N VAL A 161 1.81 -17.49 14.19
CA VAL A 161 2.72 -16.62 14.94
C VAL A 161 1.92 -15.50 15.60
N ASP A 162 1.92 -15.50 16.94
CA ASP A 162 1.28 -14.47 17.76
C ASP A 162 2.24 -13.34 18.17
N GLU A 163 3.56 -13.56 18.02
CA GLU A 163 4.59 -12.59 18.38
C GLU A 163 4.57 -11.38 17.44
N THR A 164 4.10 -10.24 17.94
CA THR A 164 3.92 -9.03 17.13
C THR A 164 5.25 -8.53 16.55
N GLY A 165 6.34 -8.60 17.32
CA GLY A 165 7.67 -8.22 16.83
C GLY A 165 8.11 -9.04 15.60
N PHE A 166 7.78 -10.34 15.57
CA PHE A 166 8.07 -11.18 14.42
C PHE A 166 7.23 -10.77 13.21
N VAL A 167 5.92 -10.58 13.38
CA VAL A 167 5.02 -10.18 12.28
C VAL A 167 5.48 -8.86 11.66
N GLU A 168 5.79 -7.87 12.51
CA GLU A 168 6.21 -6.53 12.11
C GLU A 168 7.56 -6.52 11.38
N GLN A 169 8.57 -7.20 11.93
CA GLN A 169 9.96 -7.06 11.46
C GLN A 169 10.38 -8.16 10.47
N ILE A 170 9.78 -9.35 10.56
CA ILE A 170 10.18 -10.53 9.76
C ILE A 170 9.06 -10.92 8.80
N GLY A 171 7.83 -11.10 9.30
CA GLY A 171 6.69 -11.56 8.50
C GLY A 171 6.39 -10.63 7.33
N ARG A 172 6.23 -9.33 7.59
CA ARG A 172 5.97 -8.32 6.55
C ARG A 172 7.09 -8.21 5.53
N PHE A 173 8.35 -8.28 5.96
CA PHE A 173 9.51 -8.27 5.08
C PHE A 173 9.53 -9.50 4.16
N GLY A 174 9.22 -10.68 4.72
CA GLY A 174 9.08 -11.93 3.96
C GLY A 174 7.95 -11.88 2.94
N ASP A 175 6.78 -11.38 3.32
CA ASP A 175 5.62 -11.30 2.42
C ASP A 175 5.88 -10.33 1.26
N VAL A 176 6.48 -9.16 1.50
CA VAL A 176 6.90 -8.26 0.40
C VAL A 176 7.90 -8.95 -0.52
N THR A 177 8.86 -9.69 0.03
CA THR A 177 9.82 -10.47 -0.79
C THR A 177 9.09 -11.46 -1.70
N MET A 178 8.16 -12.23 -1.14
CA MET A 178 7.39 -13.22 -1.90
C MET A 178 6.50 -12.54 -2.94
N GLY A 179 5.78 -11.48 -2.58
CA GLY A 179 4.90 -10.76 -3.49
C GLY A 179 5.65 -10.16 -4.68
N MET A 180 6.78 -9.49 -4.42
CA MET A 180 7.62 -8.92 -5.48
C MET A 180 8.23 -9.99 -6.40
N ALA A 181 8.66 -11.13 -5.84
CA ALA A 181 9.14 -12.25 -6.63
C ALA A 181 8.03 -12.85 -7.52
N MET A 182 6.83 -13.04 -6.97
CA MET A 182 5.69 -13.58 -7.71
C MET A 182 5.20 -12.64 -8.82
N ILE A 183 5.29 -11.32 -8.64
CA ILE A 183 5.04 -10.36 -9.73
C ILE A 183 6.02 -10.60 -10.88
N ALA A 184 7.31 -10.74 -10.56
CA ALA A 184 8.35 -10.96 -11.57
C ALA A 184 8.13 -12.29 -12.31
N PHE A 185 7.86 -13.38 -11.59
CA PHE A 185 7.61 -14.69 -12.19
C PHE A 185 6.35 -14.75 -13.05
N ALA A 186 5.33 -13.96 -12.72
CA ALA A 186 4.12 -13.86 -13.53
C ALA A 186 4.30 -13.05 -14.84
N GLY A 187 5.44 -12.40 -15.03
CA GLY A 187 5.74 -11.64 -16.25
C GLY A 187 4.89 -10.37 -16.39
N TRP A 188 4.40 -9.78 -15.29
CA TRP A 188 3.55 -8.58 -15.36
C TRP A 188 4.25 -7.38 -16.00
N LEU A 189 5.55 -7.24 -15.78
CA LEU A 189 6.36 -6.18 -16.39
C LEU A 189 6.59 -6.41 -17.89
N ASP A 190 6.58 -7.66 -18.35
CA ASP A 190 6.64 -7.99 -19.79
C ASP A 190 5.29 -7.72 -20.46
N LYS A 191 4.19 -8.07 -19.77
CA LYS A 191 2.83 -7.81 -20.26
C LYS A 191 2.48 -6.32 -20.26
N TYR A 192 2.91 -5.58 -19.23
CA TYR A 192 2.63 -4.17 -19.00
C TYR A 192 3.93 -3.37 -18.84
N PRO A 193 4.65 -3.07 -19.93
CA PRO A 193 5.97 -2.43 -19.86
C PRO A 193 5.97 -1.00 -19.30
N GLY A 194 4.81 -0.35 -19.20
CA GLY A 194 4.65 0.97 -18.57
C GLY A 194 4.46 0.91 -17.05
N LEU A 195 4.32 -0.28 -16.46
CA LEU A 195 4.07 -0.45 -15.03
C LEU A 195 5.30 -0.02 -14.21
N ARG A 196 5.07 0.75 -13.15
CA ARG A 196 6.11 1.25 -12.25
C ARG A 196 5.82 0.79 -10.83
N LEU A 197 6.69 -0.05 -10.29
CA LEU A 197 6.50 -0.66 -8.98
C LEU A 197 7.53 -0.11 -7.98
N ILE A 198 7.07 0.16 -6.77
CA ILE A 198 7.88 0.49 -5.60
C ILE A 198 7.65 -0.61 -4.58
N GLY A 199 8.68 -1.39 -4.27
CA GLY A 199 8.60 -2.37 -3.19
C GLY A 199 8.87 -1.70 -1.85
N ALA A 200 7.92 -1.75 -0.91
CA ALA A 200 8.13 -1.29 0.46
C ALA A 200 9.35 -1.99 1.10
N THR A 201 10.02 -1.32 2.04
CA THR A 201 11.18 -1.87 2.75
C THR A 201 12.28 -2.39 1.81
N GLY A 202 12.55 -1.65 0.72
CA GLY A 202 13.54 -2.02 -0.29
C GLY A 202 13.14 -3.19 -1.19
N GLY A 203 11.85 -3.54 -1.24
CA GLY A 203 11.34 -4.73 -1.93
C GLY A 203 11.61 -6.02 -1.16
N GLY A 204 11.78 -5.95 0.17
CA GLY A 204 12.14 -7.11 0.96
C GLY A 204 13.57 -7.58 0.65
N ALA A 205 13.77 -8.88 0.49
CA ALA A 205 15.08 -9.46 0.19
C ALA A 205 15.43 -9.49 -1.30
N MET A 206 14.65 -8.88 -2.20
CA MET A 206 14.85 -9.01 -3.66
C MET A 206 16.29 -8.68 -4.10
N ALA A 207 16.89 -7.63 -3.53
CA ALA A 207 18.27 -7.23 -3.84
C ALA A 207 19.35 -8.24 -3.36
N LEU A 208 19.01 -9.14 -2.44
CA LEU A 208 19.89 -10.18 -1.89
C LEU A 208 19.71 -11.54 -2.57
N LEU A 209 18.73 -11.67 -3.47
CA LEU A 209 18.34 -12.95 -4.06
C LEU A 209 18.49 -13.05 -5.59
N PRO A 210 19.38 -12.30 -6.30
CA PRO A 210 19.37 -12.29 -7.76
C PRO A 210 19.60 -13.68 -8.39
N GLU A 211 20.59 -14.46 -7.93
CA GLU A 211 20.82 -15.80 -8.51
C GLU A 211 19.68 -16.77 -8.19
N ARG A 212 19.06 -16.61 -7.01
CA ARG A 212 17.93 -17.46 -6.58
C ARG A 212 16.69 -17.16 -7.42
N LEU A 213 16.39 -15.89 -7.67
CA LEU A 213 15.29 -15.47 -8.54
C LEU A 213 15.50 -15.99 -9.95
N GLN A 214 16.71 -15.87 -10.50
CA GLN A 214 17.03 -16.37 -11.84
C GLN A 214 16.93 -17.90 -11.95
N THR A 215 17.23 -18.63 -10.88
CA THR A 215 17.13 -20.09 -10.86
C THR A 215 15.67 -20.57 -10.75
N ALA A 216 14.81 -19.77 -10.15
CA ALA A 216 13.41 -20.10 -9.90
C ALA A 216 12.46 -19.75 -11.06
N ALA A 217 12.87 -18.82 -11.94
CA ALA A 217 12.12 -18.40 -13.13
C ALA A 217 12.28 -19.38 -14.29
#